data_AF-A0A2D9QV86-F1
#
_entry.id   AF-A0A2D9QV86-F1
#
_cell.length_a   1.000
_cell.length_b   1.000
_cell.length_c   1.000
_cell.angle_alpha   90.00
_cell.angle_beta   90.00
_cell.angle_gamma   90.00
#
_symmetry.space_group_name_H-M   'P 1'
#
loop_
_entity.id
_entity.type
_entity.pdbx_description
1 polymer ?
#
loop_
_entity_poly.entity_id
_entity_poly.type
_entity_poly.pdbx_seq_one_letter_code
_entity_poly.pdbx_strand_id
1 'polypeptide(L)' 'MQAVLSVGVIGTGGIAQSHINTIENLENIQLTAVMDIDAKRAEDTAVKYKA' A
#
# COMPACT_ATOMS: atom_id res chain seq x y z
N MET A 1 21.90 -9.14 2.25
CA MET A 1 20.47 -8.74 2.16
C MET A 1 20.43 -7.31 1.68
N GLN A 2 19.65 -7.02 0.64
CA GLN A 2 19.33 -5.64 0.28
C GLN A 2 18.36 -5.08 1.32
N ALA A 3 18.47 -3.80 1.67
CA ALA A 3 17.53 -3.17 2.59
C ALA A 3 16.13 -3.11 1.94
N VAL A 4 15.09 -3.45 2.71
CA VAL A 4 13.68 -3.31 2.29
C VAL A 4 13.22 -1.89 2.60
N LEU A 5 12.68 -1.19 1.61
CA LEU A 5 12.11 0.14 1.77
C LEU A 5 10.67 0.03 2.28
N SER A 6 10.38 0.56 3.47
CA SER A 6 9.02 0.69 3.99
C SER A 6 8.32 1.91 3.39
N VAL A 7 7.13 1.71 2.83
CA VAL A 7 6.35 2.77 2.17
C VAL A 7 4.97 2.88 2.81
N GLY A 8 4.46 4.11 2.89
CA GLY A 8 3.06 4.40 3.19
C GLY A 8 2.39 5.11 2.01
N VAL A 9 1.11 4.83 1.76
CA VAL A 9 0.34 5.43 0.66
C VAL A 9 -0.81 6.28 1.20
N ILE A 10 -0.90 7.53 0.74
CA ILE A 10 -1.99 8.46 1.05
C ILE A 10 -2.92 8.55 -0.16
N GLY A 11 -4.19 8.17 0.05
CA GLY A 11 -5.19 7.97 -0.98
C GLY A 11 -5.18 6.52 -1.49
N THR A 12 -6.34 5.88 -1.52
CA THR A 12 -6.52 4.46 -1.87
C THR A 12 -7.43 4.24 -3.09
N GLY A 13 -7.63 5.31 -3.88
CA GLY A 13 -8.41 5.28 -5.12
C GLY A 13 -7.78 4.45 -6.25
N GLY A 14 -8.43 4.41 -7.42
CA GLY A 14 -8.06 3.48 -8.50
C GLY A 14 -6.59 3.55 -8.96
N ILE A 15 -6.01 4.75 -9.02
CA ILE A 15 -4.59 4.92 -9.37
C ILE A 15 -3.67 4.36 -8.29
N ALA A 16 -3.98 4.64 -7.01
CA ALA A 16 -3.22 4.09 -5.89
C ALA A 16 -3.25 2.55 -5.87
N GLN A 17 -4.40 1.94 -6.15
CA GLN A 17 -4.51 0.48 -6.26
C GLN A 17 -3.57 -0.11 -7.31
N SER A 18 -3.40 0.57 -8.46
CA SER A 18 -2.45 0.15 -9.50
C SER A 18 -1.00 0.22 -9.00
N HIS A 19 -0.63 1.32 -8.34
CA HIS A 19 0.71 1.48 -7.76
C HIS A 19 1.00 0.45 -6.67
N ILE A 20 0.06 0.24 -5.74
CA ILE A 20 0.21 -0.74 -4.66
C ILE A 20 0.37 -2.15 -5.25
N ASN A 21 -0.45 -2.53 -6.24
CA ASN A 21 -0.30 -3.81 -6.93
C ASN A 21 1.10 -4.00 -7.53
N THR A 22 1.69 -2.97 -8.12
CA THR A 22 3.07 -3.06 -8.63
C THR A 22 4.07 -3.20 -7.49
N ILE A 23 3.91 -2.45 -6.39
CA ILE A 23 4.78 -2.49 -5.21
C ILE A 23 4.82 -3.88 -4.59
N GLU A 24 3.68 -4.56 -4.45
CA GLU A 24 3.59 -5.92 -3.89
C GLU A 24 4.40 -6.98 -4.66
N ASN A 25 4.76 -6.70 -5.92
CA ASN A 25 5.56 -7.59 -6.74
C ASN A 25 7.08 -7.28 -6.66
N LEU A 26 7.50 -6.33 -5.83
CA LEU A 26 8.90 -5.95 -5.66
C LEU A 26 9.46 -6.53 -4.35
N GLU A 27 10.55 -7.28 -4.43
CA GLU A 27 11.17 -7.93 -3.25
C GLU A 27 11.85 -6.95 -2.29
N ASN A 28 12.11 -5.72 -2.72
CA ASN A 28 12.85 -4.71 -1.98
C ASN A 28 11.99 -3.57 -1.45
N ILE A 29 10.66 -3.67 -1.55
CA ILE A 29 9.72 -2.67 -1.02
C ILE A 29 8.62 -3.38 -0.24
N GLN A 30 8.21 -2.80 0.88
CA GLN A 30 7.09 -3.27 1.68
C GLN A 30 6.12 -2.12 1.92
N LEU A 31 4.84 -2.32 1.57
CA LEU A 31 3.78 -1.41 2.00
C LEU A 31 3.50 -1.66 3.50
N THR A 32 3.51 -0.60 4.29
CA THR A 32 3.44 -0.67 5.76
C THR A 32 2.37 0.23 6.38
N ALA A 33 1.73 1.06 5.55
CA ALA A 33 0.65 1.92 5.97
C ALA A 33 -0.17 2.39 4.77
N VAL A 34 -1.46 2.60 4.99
CA VAL A 34 -2.35 3.31 4.06
C VAL A 34 -3.21 4.32 4.80
N MET A 35 -3.62 5.38 4.09
CA MET A 35 -4.52 6.41 4.60
C MET A 35 -5.48 6.83 3.49
N ASP A 36 -6.74 7.08 3.83
CA ASP A 36 -7.71 7.73 2.96
C ASP A 36 -8.64 8.58 3.82
N ILE A 37 -9.27 9.60 3.24
CA ILE A 37 -10.31 10.39 3.91
C ILE A 37 -11.56 9.55 4.19
N ASP A 38 -11.75 8.49 3.41
CA ASP A 38 -12.77 7.48 3.61
C ASP A 38 -12.17 6.31 4.37
N ALA A 39 -12.50 6.23 5.66
CA ALA A 39 -11.98 5.21 6.56
C ALA A 39 -12.21 3.79 6.04
N LYS A 40 -13.35 3.52 5.40
CA LYS A 40 -13.65 2.20 4.86
C LYS A 40 -12.71 1.84 3.71
N ARG A 41 -12.40 2.78 2.82
CA ARG A 41 -11.45 2.54 1.72
C ARG A 41 -10.02 2.32 2.23
N ALA A 42 -9.63 3.04 3.29
CA ALA A 42 -8.36 2.80 3.98
C ALA A 42 -8.32 1.39 4.59
N GLU A 43 -9.34 1.01 5.36
CA GLU A 43 -9.45 -0.32 6.00
C GLU A 43 -9.45 -1.46 4.97
N ASP A 44 -10.29 -1.37 3.93
CA ASP A 44 -10.38 -2.37 2.86
C ASP A 44 -9.01 -2.55 2.15
N THR A 45 -8.28 -1.46 1.95
CA THR A 45 -6.95 -1.47 1.32
C THR A 45 -5.88 -2.05 2.25
N ALA A 46 -5.89 -1.67 3.53
CA ALA A 46 -4.99 -2.21 4.55
C ALA A 46 -5.14 -3.73 4.65
N VAL A 47 -6.37 -4.24 4.68
CA VAL A 47 -6.65 -5.68 4.71
C VAL A 47 -6.19 -6.36 3.43
N LYS A 48 -6.50 -5.79 2.26
CA LYS A 48 -6.15 -6.37 0.95
C LYS A 48 -4.64 -6.54 0.78
N TYR A 49 -3.85 -5.58 1.24
CA TYR A 49 -2.39 -5.53 1.03
C TYR A 49 -1.57 -5.78 2.30
N LYS A 50 -2.22 -6.14 3.42
CA LYS A 50 -1.57 -6.39 4.72
C LYS A 50 -0.70 -5.23 5.20
N ALA A 51 -1.18 -4.01 4.94
CA ALA A 51 -0.54 -2.74 5.27
C ALA A 51 -1.11 -2.13 6.54
#